data_AF-A0A6N9VJE8-F1
#
_entry.id   AF-A0A6N9VJE8-F1
#
_cell.length_a   1.000
_cell.length_b   1.000
_cell.length_c   1.000
_cell.angle_alpha   90.00
_cell.angle_beta   90.00
_cell.angle_gamma   90.00
#
_symmetry.space_group_name_H-M   'P 1'
#
loop_
_entity.id
_entity.type
_entity.pdbx_description
1 polymer ?
#
loop_
_entity_poly.entity_id
_entity_poly.type
_entity_poly.pdbx_seq_one_letter_code
_entity_poly.pdbx_strand_id
1 'polypeptide(L)'
;GAGSGGGGAPYDYAVLHVRPESGARSLEETVGNALEVDFRAPGTERLGTLGAWGYPAGPPYDGLLMHRCADRPGRLSPAPGQPSMYRIGCTMTGGSSGGGWFRRDGGK
;
A
#
# COMPACT_ATOMS: atom_id res chain seq x y z
N GLY A 1 6.64 -10.39 -8.36
CA GLY A 1 7.34 -9.29 -7.67
C GLY A 1 8.82 -9.62 -7.50
N ALA A 2 9.69 -8.62 -7.45
CA ALA A 2 11.14 -8.79 -7.30
C ALA A 2 11.52 -9.54 -6.00
N GLY A 3 12.64 -10.27 -6.04
CA GLY A 3 13.15 -11.06 -4.92
C GLY A 3 13.85 -10.25 -3.83
N SER A 4 14.21 -9.00 -4.11
CA SER A 4 14.90 -8.08 -3.20
C SER A 4 14.27 -6.67 -3.29
N GLY A 5 14.45 -5.88 -2.22
CA GLY A 5 14.16 -4.44 -2.20
C GLY A 5 15.44 -3.61 -2.32
N GLY A 6 15.33 -2.37 -2.81
CA GLY A 6 16.43 -1.40 -2.77
C GLY A 6 16.80 -1.01 -1.33
N GLY A 7 17.96 -0.36 -1.13
CA GLY A 7 18.47 -0.05 0.21
C GLY A 7 17.55 0.79 1.10
N GLY A 8 16.64 1.57 0.51
CA GLY A 8 15.63 2.36 1.23
C GLY A 8 14.28 1.67 1.45
N ALA A 9 14.10 0.44 0.96
CA ALA A 9 12.81 -0.26 0.96
C ALA A 9 12.12 -0.37 2.34
N PRO A 10 12.83 -0.57 3.47
CA PRO A 10 12.17 -0.67 4.78
C PRO A 10 11.42 0.60 5.22
N TYR A 11 11.72 1.74 4.61
CA TYR A 11 11.15 3.05 4.95
C TYR A 11 10.64 3.78 3.71
N ASP A 12 10.28 3.06 2.66
CA ASP A 12 9.78 3.62 1.39
C ASP A 12 8.30 4.02 1.52
N TYR A 13 8.05 5.05 2.33
CA TYR A 13 6.77 5.70 2.50
C TYR A 13 6.95 7.21 2.62
N ALA A 14 5.91 7.96 2.27
CA ALA A 14 5.91 9.42 2.37
C ALA A 14 4.50 9.92 2.72
N VAL A 15 4.44 11.16 3.22
CA VAL A 15 3.19 11.88 3.47
C VAL A 15 3.14 13.08 2.54
N LEU A 16 2.02 13.24 1.85
CA LEU A 16 1.77 14.38 0.98
C LEU A 16 0.69 15.27 1.61
N HIS A 17 1.02 16.54 1.81
CA HIS A 17 0.03 17.55 2.15
C HIS A 17 -0.45 18.22 0.87
N VAL A 18 -1.74 18.05 0.56
CA VAL A 18 -2.37 18.60 -0.65
C VAL A 18 -3.18 19.84 -0.32
N ARG A 19 -3.36 20.70 -1.33
CA ARG A 19 -4.27 21.84 -1.25
C ARG A 19 -5.56 21.53 -2.00
N PRO A 20 -6.69 22.13 -1.60
CA PRO A 20 -7.91 22.05 -2.38
C PRO A 20 -7.67 22.52 -3.81
N GLU A 21 -8.21 21.79 -4.80
CA GLU A 21 -8.17 22.22 -6.20
C GLU A 21 -9.05 23.48 -6.40
N SER A 22 -10.19 23.51 -5.72
CA SER A 22 -11.08 24.68 -5.66
C SER A 22 -11.84 24.73 -4.32
N GLY A 23 -12.28 25.92 -3.93
CA GLY A 23 -13.00 26.13 -2.67
C GLY A 23 -12.13 25.98 -1.42
N ALA A 24 -12.78 25.82 -0.26
CA ALA A 24 -12.13 25.77 1.05
C ALA A 24 -12.11 24.37 1.68
N ARG A 25 -12.76 23.38 1.06
CA ARG A 25 -12.83 22.02 1.60
C ARG A 25 -11.53 21.27 1.37
N SER A 26 -11.06 20.58 2.39
CA SER A 26 -9.96 19.62 2.30
C SER A 26 -10.28 18.44 1.36
N LEU A 27 -9.26 17.65 1.01
CA LEU A 27 -9.45 16.44 0.22
C LEU A 27 -10.39 15.44 0.91
N GLU A 28 -10.22 15.25 2.22
CA GLU A 28 -11.06 14.36 3.03
C GLU A 28 -12.53 14.81 3.03
N GLU A 29 -12.79 16.11 3.25
CA GLU A 29 -14.15 16.66 3.21
C GLU A 29 -14.79 16.58 1.81
N THR A 30 -13.97 16.59 0.75
CA THR A 30 -14.44 16.48 -0.63
C THR A 30 -14.80 15.04 -0.99
N VAL A 31 -13.98 14.07 -0.58
CA VAL A 31 -14.21 12.63 -0.81
C VAL A 31 -15.26 12.08 0.16
N GLY A 32 -15.40 12.69 1.34
CA GLY A 32 -16.34 12.30 2.40
C GLY A 32 -15.83 11.18 3.30
N ASN A 33 -14.55 10.81 3.20
CA ASN A 33 -13.95 9.76 4.04
C ASN A 33 -12.42 9.85 4.07
N ALA A 34 -11.82 9.31 5.13
CA ALA A 34 -10.40 9.00 5.25
C ALA A 34 -10.23 7.64 5.93
N LEU A 35 -9.15 6.94 5.60
CA LEU A 35 -8.82 5.65 6.20
C LEU A 35 -7.84 5.84 7.34
N GLU A 36 -8.03 5.09 8.42
CA GLU A 36 -7.09 5.07 9.54
C GLU A 36 -5.76 4.44 9.13
N VAL A 37 -4.67 4.98 9.67
CA VAL A 37 -3.32 4.45 9.46
C VAL A 37 -2.88 3.68 10.71
N ASP A 38 -2.60 2.38 10.54
CA ASP A 38 -2.14 1.50 11.62
C ASP A 38 -0.61 1.42 11.66
N PHE A 39 0.00 2.21 12.55
CA PHE A 39 1.44 2.18 12.81
C PHE A 39 1.87 1.06 13.78
N ARG A 40 0.93 0.25 14.29
CA ARG A 40 1.19 -0.85 15.23
C ARG A 40 0.74 -2.20 14.66
N ALA A 41 0.77 -2.32 13.34
CA ALA A 41 0.36 -3.53 12.64
C ALA A 41 1.09 -4.77 13.20
N PRO A 42 0.36 -5.88 13.46
CA PRO A 42 0.96 -7.08 14.01
C PRO A 42 1.86 -7.79 13.00
N GLY A 43 2.74 -8.67 13.46
CA GLY A 43 3.56 -9.49 12.56
C GLY A 43 2.71 -10.34 11.59
N THR A 44 3.30 -10.69 10.44
CA THR A 44 2.63 -11.39 9.32
C THR A 44 1.85 -12.64 9.72
N GLU A 45 2.34 -13.40 10.70
CA GLU A 45 1.68 -14.61 11.22
C GLU A 45 0.30 -14.37 11.85
N ARG A 46 0.04 -13.14 12.33
CA ARG A 46 -1.22 -12.73 12.94
C ARG A 46 -2.09 -11.90 11.99
N LEU A 47 -1.60 -11.61 10.79
CA LEU A 47 -2.36 -10.92 9.77
C LEU A 47 -3.15 -11.92 8.93
N GLY A 48 -4.41 -11.60 8.66
CA GLY A 48 -5.22 -12.31 7.69
C GLY A 48 -4.81 -11.95 6.26
N THR A 49 -5.79 -11.88 5.36
CA THR A 49 -5.56 -11.38 4.00
C THR A 49 -5.34 -9.87 4.03
N LEU A 50 -4.27 -9.41 3.39
CA LEU A 50 -4.06 -8.01 3.06
C LEU A 50 -4.48 -7.79 1.61
N GLY A 51 -5.17 -6.69 1.35
CA GLY A 51 -5.38 -6.20 0.00
C GLY A 51 -4.46 -5.02 -0.29
N ALA A 52 -3.98 -4.92 -1.53
CA ALA A 52 -3.25 -3.76 -2.03
C ALA A 52 -3.97 -3.21 -3.26
N TRP A 53 -4.17 -1.89 -3.30
CA TRP A 53 -4.85 -1.20 -4.40
C TRP A 53 -3.90 -0.22 -5.08
N GLY A 54 -4.03 -0.09 -6.41
CA GLY A 54 -3.23 0.87 -7.16
C GLY A 54 -3.67 0.97 -8.62
N TYR A 55 -2.96 1.82 -9.36
CA TYR A 55 -3.19 2.08 -10.79
C TYR A 55 -1.98 1.60 -11.60
N PRO A 56 -1.82 0.28 -11.82
CA PRO A 56 -0.71 -0.25 -12.62
C PRO A 56 -0.78 0.30 -14.06
N ALA A 57 0.34 0.80 -14.56
CA ALA A 57 0.45 1.49 -15.85
C ALA A 57 1.41 0.82 -16.84
N GLY A 58 1.96 -0.35 -16.49
CA GLY A 58 2.76 -1.18 -17.38
C GLY A 58 1.93 -2.34 -17.94
N PRO A 59 2.23 -2.85 -19.16
CA PRO A 59 1.48 -3.94 -19.76
C PRO A 59 1.32 -5.16 -18.84
N PRO A 60 0.13 -5.80 -18.78
CA PRO A 60 -1.04 -5.59 -19.64
C PRO A 60 -1.98 -4.45 -19.18
N TYR A 61 -1.57 -3.61 -18.23
CA TYR A 61 -2.35 -2.50 -17.71
C TYR A 61 -2.00 -1.16 -18.40
N ASP A 62 -2.88 -0.16 -18.26
CA ASP A 62 -2.75 1.17 -18.88
C ASP A 62 -2.79 2.35 -17.88
N GLY A 63 -2.97 2.07 -16.58
CA GLY A 63 -2.96 3.08 -15.52
C GLY A 63 -4.29 3.81 -15.32
N LEU A 64 -5.33 3.53 -16.13
CA LEU A 64 -6.59 4.27 -16.08
C LEU A 64 -7.59 3.68 -15.08
N LEU A 65 -7.44 2.39 -14.78
CA LEU A 65 -8.32 1.67 -13.86
C LEU A 65 -7.61 1.32 -12.57
N MET A 66 -8.36 1.40 -11.47
CA MET A 66 -7.91 0.90 -10.19
C MET A 66 -7.97 -0.63 -10.19
N HIS A 67 -6.87 -1.26 -9.81
CA HIS A 67 -6.77 -2.71 -9.63
C HIS A 67 -6.48 -3.05 -8.17
N ARG A 68 -6.71 -4.32 -7.80
CA ARG A 68 -6.31 -4.83 -6.48
C ARG A 68 -5.63 -6.20 -6.57
N CYS A 69 -4.70 -6.42 -5.65
CA CYS A 69 -4.22 -7.74 -5.25
C CYS A 69 -4.72 -8.07 -3.86
N ALA A 70 -4.96 -9.34 -3.55
CA ALA A 70 -5.30 -9.78 -2.20
C ALA A 70 -4.59 -11.11 -1.91
N ASP A 71 -3.81 -11.16 -0.84
CA ASP A 71 -3.04 -12.35 -0.47
C ASP A 71 -2.72 -12.35 1.03
N ARG A 72 -2.25 -13.47 1.57
CA ARG A 72 -1.68 -13.53 2.93
C ARG A 72 -0.25 -13.01 2.90
N PRO A 73 0.14 -12.10 3.80
CA PRO A 73 1.47 -11.53 3.78
C PRO A 73 2.53 -12.53 4.28
N GLY A 74 3.63 -12.61 3.56
CA GLY A 74 4.88 -13.19 4.03
C GLY A 74 5.88 -12.12 4.49
N ARG A 75 7.02 -12.58 4.99
CA ARG A 75 8.11 -11.73 5.49
C ARG A 75 9.17 -11.47 4.43
N LEU A 76 9.69 -10.24 4.34
CA LEU A 76 10.88 -9.91 3.55
C LEU A 76 11.85 -9.03 4.37
N SER A 77 13.09 -9.48 4.54
CA SER A 77 14.17 -8.67 5.12
C SER A 77 15.28 -8.51 4.06
N PRO A 78 15.51 -7.30 3.52
CA PRO A 78 16.49 -7.12 2.44
C PRO A 78 17.95 -7.37 2.86
N ALA A 79 18.27 -7.10 4.14
CA ALA A 79 19.61 -7.28 4.69
C ALA A 79 19.57 -7.56 6.20
N PRO A 80 20.60 -8.21 6.78
CA PRO A 80 20.72 -8.36 8.23
C PRO A 80 20.63 -7.02 8.95
N GLY A 81 19.86 -6.96 10.04
CA GLY A 81 19.67 -5.75 10.85
C GLY A 81 18.66 -4.74 10.32
N GLN A 82 18.09 -4.95 9.13
CA GLN A 82 17.00 -4.10 8.64
C GLN A 82 15.63 -4.55 9.17
N PRO A 83 14.66 -3.61 9.30
CA PRO A 83 13.29 -3.96 9.62
C PRO A 83 12.72 -4.95 8.61
N SER A 84 11.92 -5.84 9.13
CA SER A 84 11.18 -6.78 8.32
C SER A 84 9.98 -6.12 7.66
N MET A 85 9.86 -6.29 6.35
CA MET A 85 8.76 -5.79 5.54
C MET A 85 7.68 -6.87 5.33
N TYR A 86 6.46 -6.44 5.02
CA TYR A 86 5.41 -7.33 4.54
C TYR A 86 5.49 -7.49 3.03
N ARG A 87 5.17 -8.69 2.54
CA ARG A 87 5.15 -9.00 1.11
C ARG A 87 3.94 -9.83 0.76
N ILE A 88 3.23 -9.46 -0.30
CA ILE A 88 2.14 -10.26 -0.89
C ILE A 88 2.48 -10.67 -2.32
N GLY A 89 1.85 -11.73 -2.81
CA GLY A 89 1.76 -12.00 -4.25
C GLY A 89 0.92 -10.93 -4.95
N CYS A 90 1.48 -10.28 -5.97
CA CYS A 90 0.75 -9.29 -6.75
C CYS A 90 1.31 -9.17 -8.17
N THR A 91 0.39 -9.02 -9.13
CA THR A 91 0.68 -8.88 -10.57
C THR A 91 0.68 -7.43 -11.05
N MET A 92 0.25 -6.48 -10.21
CA MET A 92 0.30 -5.06 -10.56
C MET A 92 1.74 -4.63 -10.90
N THR A 93 1.87 -3.82 -11.93
CA THR A 93 3.14 -3.32 -12.48
C THR A 93 3.48 -1.93 -11.94
N GLY A 94 4.58 -1.34 -12.44
CA GLY A 94 4.88 0.08 -12.23
C GLY A 94 3.67 0.98 -12.51
N GLY A 95 3.51 2.05 -11.73
CA GLY A 95 2.27 2.83 -11.61
C GLY A 95 1.49 2.50 -10.33
N SER A 96 1.61 1.28 -9.80
CA SER A 96 0.95 0.91 -8.54
C SER A 96 1.68 1.39 -7.28
N SER A 97 2.90 1.91 -7.39
CA SER A 97 3.71 2.36 -6.25
C SER A 97 2.99 3.45 -5.44
N GLY A 98 3.10 3.38 -4.10
CA GLY A 98 2.39 4.29 -3.19
C GLY A 98 0.90 3.94 -2.95
N GLY A 99 0.36 2.95 -3.67
CA GLY A 99 -0.98 2.43 -3.45
C GLY A 99 -1.19 1.86 -2.05
N GLY A 100 -2.38 2.08 -1.48
CA GLY A 100 -2.71 1.70 -0.10
C GLY A 100 -2.84 0.19 0.11
N TRP A 101 -2.39 -0.28 1.27
CA TRP A 101 -2.55 -1.66 1.72
C TRP A 101 -3.52 -1.70 2.91
N PHE A 102 -4.57 -2.51 2.80
CA PHE A 102 -5.64 -2.55 3.79
C PHE A 102 -5.85 -3.96 4.31
N ARG A 103 -6.08 -4.06 5.62
CA ARG A 103 -6.60 -5.24 6.29
C ARG A 103 -8.05 -4.98 6.67
N ARG A 104 -8.90 -6.01 6.61
CA ARG A 104 -10.20 -5.91 7.30
C ARG A 104 -9.95 -6.11 8.77
N ASP A 105 -10.19 -5.08 9.56
CA ASP A 105 -10.46 -5.27 10.98
C ASP A 105 -11.87 -5.85 11.11
N GLY A 106 -12.05 -6.90 11.90
CA GLY A 106 -13.34 -7.59 12.06
C GLY A 106 -14.44 -6.75 12.74
N GLY A 107 -14.29 -5.42 12.78
CA GLY A 107 -15.27 -4.47 13.25
C GLY A 107 -15.89 -3.70 12.09
N LYS A 108 -17.07 -4.16 11.68
CA LYS A 108 -17.97 -3.61 10.64
C LYS A 108 -17.47 -3.66 9.19
#